data_AF-A0A8T3NNE6-F1
#
_entry.id   AF-A0A8T3NNE6-F1
#
_cell.length_a   1.000
_cell.length_b   1.000
_cell.length_c   1.000
_cell.angle_alpha   90.00
_cell.angle_beta   90.00
_cell.angle_gamma   90.00
#
_symmetry.space_group_name_H-M   'P 1'
#
loop_
_entity.id
_entity.type
_entity.pdbx_description
1 polymer ?
#
loop_
_entity_poly.entity_id
_entity_poly.type
_entity_poly.pdbx_seq_one_letter_code
_entity_poly.pdbx_strand_id
1 'polypeptide(L)'
;DGRVLFIGVEERVIDDTANGGPSIWRVWGDTLDVLDLDTREWKQAWSTFDAFDPFPRVPDRWRHLDRVEADMPSIWEWTHANAIYFGRRGNLLLSFRHLDQVISLSPGFETVEWRLGGPDSSFTFPDPADQFYGQHTASELPNGNILLFDNGNFRPEGPYSRALELELDFGTMTARKVWEYRPQADVYAHRLSSATRLPNGNTLVNFGFRGDGPDQPPVIVEARPDGTAAWELTPRLPGVRTVSYRAYPWPTLGGELQVEPTGLTGLAAVGGR
;
A
#
# COMPACT_ATOMS: atom_id res chain seq x y z
N ASP A 1 18.67 1.55 12.49
CA ASP A 1 20.14 1.46 12.63
C ASP A 1 20.86 2.64 11.96
N GLY A 2 20.30 3.86 12.05
CA GLY A 2 20.86 5.02 11.36
C GLY A 2 20.63 5.07 9.84
N ARG A 3 20.05 4.03 9.22
CA ARG A 3 19.78 4.01 7.78
C ARG A 3 18.33 4.36 7.45
N VAL A 4 18.14 5.02 6.32
CA VAL A 4 16.82 5.32 5.73
C VAL A 4 16.70 4.54 4.43
N LEU A 5 15.58 3.84 4.28
CA LEU A 5 15.17 3.25 3.02
C LEU A 5 14.15 4.15 2.34
N PHE A 6 14.28 4.32 1.04
CA PHE A 6 13.33 5.06 0.24
C PHE A 6 13.21 4.44 -1.16
N ILE A 7 12.11 4.77 -1.83
CA ILE A 7 11.86 4.42 -3.22
C ILE A 7 12.50 5.51 -4.07
N GLY A 8 13.42 5.12 -4.94
CA GLY A 8 13.98 5.98 -5.99
C GLY A 8 13.45 5.59 -7.37
N VAL A 9 14.00 6.25 -8.38
CA VAL A 9 13.65 5.99 -9.79
C VAL A 9 14.93 5.89 -10.60
N GLU A 10 15.03 4.83 -11.42
CA GLU A 10 16.04 4.65 -12.45
C GLU A 10 15.39 4.86 -13.82
N GLU A 11 16.04 5.63 -14.70
CA GLU A 11 15.63 5.76 -16.10
C GLU A 11 16.50 4.89 -17.00
N ARG A 12 15.87 4.09 -17.86
CA ARG A 12 16.54 3.36 -18.95
C ARG A 12 15.95 3.74 -20.30
N VAL A 13 16.79 3.76 -21.33
CA VAL A 13 16.35 3.82 -22.73
C VAL A 13 16.28 2.39 -23.24
N ILE A 14 15.09 1.96 -23.68
CA ILE A 14 14.83 0.61 -24.17
C ILE A 14 14.33 0.70 -25.61
N ASP A 15 14.80 -0.23 -26.46
CA ASP A 15 14.30 -0.44 -27.81
C ASP A 15 13.18 -1.49 -27.75
N ASP A 16 11.93 -1.06 -27.98
CA ASP A 16 10.74 -1.92 -27.92
C ASP A 16 10.27 -2.40 -29.31
N THR A 17 11.10 -2.22 -30.35
CA THR A 17 10.75 -2.63 -31.72
C THR A 17 10.40 -4.11 -31.85
N ALA A 18 11.02 -4.97 -31.03
CA ALA A 18 10.74 -6.39 -31.00
C ALA A 18 9.30 -6.73 -30.57
N ASN A 19 8.64 -5.86 -29.78
CA ASN A 19 7.26 -6.04 -29.32
C ASN A 19 6.27 -5.13 -30.09
N GLY A 20 6.71 -4.54 -31.21
CA GLY A 20 5.90 -3.62 -32.02
C GLY A 20 5.82 -2.19 -31.47
N GLY A 21 6.60 -1.86 -30.45
CA GLY A 21 6.79 -0.51 -29.94
C GLY A 21 7.84 0.28 -30.73
N PRO A 22 8.16 1.51 -30.32
CA PRO A 22 9.15 2.35 -31.00
C PRO A 22 10.59 2.01 -30.59
N SER A 23 11.54 2.44 -31.43
CA SER A 23 12.97 2.13 -31.29
C SER A 23 13.71 2.88 -30.18
N ILE A 24 13.05 3.88 -29.58
CA ILE A 24 13.56 4.62 -28.43
C ILE A 24 12.39 4.86 -27.49
N TRP A 25 12.47 4.27 -26.30
CA TRP A 25 11.48 4.44 -25.25
C TRP A 25 12.19 4.70 -23.93
N ARG A 26 11.89 5.83 -23.27
CA ARG A 26 12.42 6.12 -21.93
C ARG A 26 11.49 5.48 -20.91
N VAL A 27 12.05 4.61 -20.07
CA VAL A 27 11.31 3.84 -19.07
C VAL A 27 11.82 4.23 -17.69
N TRP A 28 10.91 4.58 -16.79
CA TRP A 28 11.17 4.71 -15.37
C TRP A 28 10.78 3.44 -14.64
N GLY A 29 11.76 2.83 -13.97
CA GLY A 29 11.56 1.74 -13.03
C GLY A 29 11.89 2.21 -11.61
N ASP A 30 11.15 1.69 -10.64
CA ASP A 30 11.43 1.98 -9.23
C ASP A 30 12.71 1.28 -8.76
N THR A 31 13.42 1.94 -7.85
CA THR A 31 14.58 1.41 -7.14
C THR A 31 14.33 1.39 -5.64
N LEU A 32 15.07 0.53 -4.94
CA LEU A 32 15.18 0.60 -3.49
C LEU A 32 16.54 1.19 -3.14
N ASP A 33 16.52 2.27 -2.39
CA ASP A 33 17.71 3.05 -2.06
C ASP A 33 17.93 3.11 -0.56
N VAL A 34 19.20 3.10 -0.16
CA VAL A 34 19.63 3.18 1.23
C VAL A 34 20.51 4.42 1.40
N LEU A 35 20.10 5.30 2.31
CA LEU A 35 20.90 6.43 2.79
C LEU A 35 21.36 6.14 4.21
N ASP A 36 22.67 6.14 4.44
CA ASP A 36 23.25 6.13 5.78
C ASP A 36 23.24 7.56 6.34
N LEU A 37 22.58 7.79 7.47
CA LEU A 37 22.46 9.14 8.04
C LEU A 37 23.74 9.61 8.76
N ASP A 38 24.60 8.69 9.17
CA ASP A 38 25.85 9.00 9.85
C ASP A 38 26.92 9.39 8.83
N THR A 39 27.09 8.61 7.76
CA THR A 39 28.10 8.87 6.71
C THR A 39 27.60 9.78 5.60
N ARG A 40 26.27 9.91 5.43
CA ARG A 40 25.61 10.57 4.28
C ARG A 40 25.85 9.87 2.94
N GLU A 41 26.30 8.63 2.98
CA GLU A 41 26.49 7.83 1.77
C GLU A 41 25.15 7.24 1.31
N TRP A 42 24.92 7.35 0.00
CA TRP A 42 23.76 6.77 -0.67
C TRP A 42 24.18 5.58 -1.53
N LYS A 43 23.33 4.55 -1.55
CA LYS A 43 23.47 3.38 -2.41
C LYS A 43 22.11 2.93 -2.94
N GLN A 44 22.03 2.75 -4.25
CA GLN A 44 20.97 1.94 -4.86
C GLN A 44 21.19 0.47 -4.50
N ALA A 45 20.30 -0.08 -3.69
CA ALA A 45 20.41 -1.44 -3.19
C ALA A 45 19.76 -2.47 -4.13
N TRP A 46 18.75 -2.06 -4.89
CA TRP A 46 18.01 -2.93 -5.79
C TRP A 46 17.28 -2.12 -6.87
N SER A 47 17.05 -2.70 -8.05
CA SER A 47 16.28 -2.12 -9.15
C SER A 47 15.22 -3.08 -9.67
N THR A 48 14.05 -2.54 -10.03
CA THR A 48 13.01 -3.29 -10.73
C THR A 48 13.51 -3.90 -12.03
N PHE A 49 14.41 -3.22 -12.75
CA PHE A 49 14.95 -3.73 -14.00
C PHE A 49 15.88 -4.94 -13.84
N ASP A 50 16.35 -5.22 -12.62
CA ASP A 50 17.16 -6.42 -12.35
C ASP A 50 16.26 -7.65 -12.08
N ALA A 51 14.99 -7.43 -11.75
CA ALA A 51 14.07 -8.46 -11.30
C ALA A 51 12.90 -8.73 -12.27
N PHE A 52 12.68 -7.83 -13.22
CA PHE A 52 11.52 -7.83 -14.10
C PHE A 52 11.86 -7.33 -15.51
N ASP A 53 11.07 -7.77 -16.48
CA ASP A 53 11.12 -7.28 -17.85
C ASP A 53 9.94 -6.31 -18.09
N PRO A 54 10.18 -5.06 -18.49
CA PRO A 54 9.12 -4.08 -18.70
C PRO A 54 8.16 -4.41 -19.86
N PHE A 55 8.54 -5.21 -20.86
CA PHE A 55 7.84 -5.20 -22.17
C PHE A 55 6.97 -6.42 -22.56
N PRO A 56 6.65 -7.35 -21.64
CA PRO A 56 5.36 -8.04 -21.75
C PRO A 56 4.48 -7.90 -20.50
N ARG A 57 4.96 -7.23 -19.44
CA ARG A 57 4.43 -7.41 -18.08
C ARG A 57 3.46 -6.33 -17.62
N VAL A 58 3.43 -5.14 -18.22
CA VAL A 58 2.49 -4.11 -17.79
C VAL A 58 1.21 -4.17 -18.60
N PRO A 59 0.04 -4.31 -17.95
CA PRO A 59 -1.22 -4.19 -18.64
C PRO A 59 -1.30 -2.83 -19.36
N ASP A 60 -1.60 -2.84 -20.66
CA ASP A 60 -1.73 -1.63 -21.50
C ASP A 60 -2.62 -0.56 -20.86
N ARG A 61 -3.57 -0.97 -20.01
CA ARG A 61 -4.48 -0.10 -19.26
C ARG A 61 -3.79 0.96 -18.39
N TRP A 62 -2.53 0.76 -17.99
CA TRP A 62 -1.78 1.73 -17.19
C TRP A 62 -0.99 2.76 -18.04
N ARG A 63 -0.86 2.54 -19.35
CA ARG A 63 -0.07 3.38 -20.27
C ARG A 63 -0.58 4.82 -20.45
N HIS A 64 -1.68 5.25 -19.81
CA HIS A 64 -2.31 6.56 -20.10
C HIS A 64 -2.78 7.34 -18.87
N LEU A 65 -2.47 6.91 -17.64
CA LEU A 65 -3.17 7.39 -16.43
C LEU A 65 -2.35 8.22 -15.47
N ASP A 66 -1.05 8.41 -15.69
CA ASP A 66 -0.23 9.19 -14.78
C ASP A 66 0.13 10.58 -15.27
N ARG A 67 0.21 11.47 -14.28
CA ARG A 67 0.62 12.87 -14.46
C ARG A 67 2.01 12.97 -15.09
N VAL A 68 2.86 11.96 -14.93
CA VAL A 68 4.15 11.90 -15.61
C VAL A 68 3.96 11.91 -17.13
N GLU A 69 2.93 11.29 -17.72
CA GLU A 69 2.67 11.47 -19.16
C GLU A 69 2.04 12.83 -19.49
N ALA A 70 1.21 13.38 -18.60
CA ALA A 70 0.63 14.70 -18.80
C ALA A 70 1.70 15.83 -18.74
N ASP A 71 2.73 15.67 -17.91
CA ASP A 71 3.81 16.64 -17.69
C ASP A 71 5.10 16.28 -18.45
N MET A 72 5.32 15.00 -18.79
CA MET A 72 6.49 14.42 -19.48
C MET A 72 6.09 13.26 -20.43
N PRO A 73 5.39 13.53 -21.55
CA PRO A 73 4.78 12.53 -22.45
C PRO A 73 5.76 11.58 -23.18
N SER A 74 7.05 11.63 -22.88
CA SER A 74 8.10 10.80 -23.50
C SER A 74 8.67 9.73 -22.57
N ILE A 75 8.15 9.63 -21.34
CA ILE A 75 8.64 8.71 -20.31
C ILE A 75 7.50 7.81 -19.85
N TRP A 76 7.75 6.51 -19.79
CA TRP A 76 6.81 5.53 -19.31
C TRP A 76 7.20 5.02 -17.92
N GLU A 77 6.31 5.19 -16.95
CA GLU A 77 6.43 4.63 -15.60
C GLU A 77 5.64 3.31 -15.51
N TRP A 78 6.36 2.19 -15.44
CA TRP A 78 5.77 0.87 -15.65
C TRP A 78 5.44 0.13 -14.33
N THR A 79 6.02 0.55 -13.20
CA THR A 79 5.87 -0.13 -11.88
C THR A 79 5.06 0.68 -10.85
N HIS A 80 5.41 1.94 -10.63
CA HIS A 80 4.81 2.85 -9.66
C HIS A 80 4.74 2.27 -8.24
N ALA A 81 5.91 2.12 -7.62
CA ALA A 81 6.04 1.63 -6.25
C ALA A 81 5.55 2.69 -5.26
N ASN A 82 4.67 2.28 -4.34
CA ASN A 82 3.98 3.22 -3.46
C ASN A 82 4.09 2.88 -1.96
N ALA A 83 4.72 1.76 -1.60
CA ALA A 83 4.92 1.38 -0.21
C ALA A 83 6.12 0.45 -0.03
N ILE A 84 6.79 0.62 1.10
CA ILE A 84 7.83 -0.25 1.66
C ILE A 84 7.34 -0.72 3.02
N TYR A 85 7.47 -2.00 3.34
CA TYR A 85 7.19 -2.54 4.67
C TYR A 85 8.21 -3.60 5.08
N PHE A 86 8.78 -3.49 6.28
CA PHE A 86 9.64 -4.54 6.82
C PHE A 86 8.81 -5.69 7.37
N GLY A 87 8.97 -6.86 6.75
CA GLY A 87 8.36 -8.10 7.20
C GLY A 87 9.06 -8.67 8.44
N ARG A 88 8.43 -9.69 9.03
CA ARG A 88 8.82 -10.25 10.33
C ARG A 88 10.15 -11.00 10.28
N ARG A 89 10.53 -11.51 9.11
CA ARG A 89 11.81 -12.21 8.90
C ARG A 89 12.96 -11.27 8.53
N GLY A 90 12.72 -9.95 8.52
CA GLY A 90 13.66 -8.97 7.98
C GLY A 90 13.63 -8.89 6.44
N ASN A 91 12.66 -9.57 5.80
CA ASN A 91 12.31 -9.37 4.40
C ASN A 91 11.65 -7.99 4.23
N LEU A 92 11.51 -7.56 2.98
CA LEU A 92 10.92 -6.25 2.65
C LEU A 92 9.81 -6.42 1.63
N LEU A 93 8.61 -5.94 1.96
CA LEU A 93 7.52 -5.86 1.01
C LEU A 93 7.59 -4.57 0.20
N LEU A 94 7.45 -4.68 -1.11
CA LEU A 94 7.26 -3.57 -2.05
C LEU A 94 5.91 -3.70 -2.74
N SER A 95 5.16 -2.60 -2.79
CA SER A 95 3.85 -2.53 -3.44
C SER A 95 3.94 -1.73 -4.73
N PHE A 96 3.66 -2.38 -5.86
CA PHE A 96 3.67 -1.79 -7.21
C PHE A 96 2.24 -1.63 -7.73
N ARG A 97 1.82 -0.38 -7.91
CA ARG A 97 0.46 -0.02 -8.33
C ARG A 97 0.18 -0.50 -9.76
N HIS A 98 1.10 -0.27 -10.70
CA HIS A 98 0.87 -0.53 -12.12
C HIS A 98 0.96 -2.02 -12.49
N LEU A 99 1.53 -2.82 -11.59
CA LEU A 99 1.62 -4.26 -11.77
C LEU A 99 0.52 -5.03 -11.03
N ASP A 100 -0.34 -4.32 -10.27
CA ASP A 100 -1.31 -4.96 -9.37
C ASP A 100 -0.64 -6.01 -8.45
N GLN A 101 0.57 -5.69 -7.96
CA GLN A 101 1.47 -6.67 -7.37
C GLN A 101 2.17 -6.17 -6.11
N VAL A 102 2.29 -7.07 -5.14
CA VAL A 102 3.18 -6.92 -3.98
C VAL A 102 4.26 -7.99 -4.08
N ILE A 103 5.52 -7.63 -3.84
CA ILE A 103 6.61 -8.62 -3.75
C ILE A 103 7.22 -8.65 -2.35
N SER A 104 7.87 -9.76 -2.01
CA SER A 104 8.81 -9.83 -0.89
C SER A 104 10.22 -9.96 -1.41
N LEU A 105 11.10 -9.07 -0.95
CA LEU A 105 12.55 -9.19 -1.10
C LEU A 105 13.14 -9.86 0.14
N SER A 106 14.11 -10.74 -0.06
CA SER A 106 14.86 -11.39 1.02
C SER A 106 15.52 -10.36 1.93
N PRO A 107 15.88 -10.73 3.18
CA PRO A 107 16.80 -9.92 3.96
C PRO A 107 18.05 -9.58 3.12
N GLY A 108 18.44 -8.30 3.08
CA GLY A 108 19.52 -7.81 2.21
C GLY A 108 19.09 -7.35 0.82
N PHE A 109 17.82 -7.56 0.44
CA PHE A 109 17.17 -7.03 -0.77
C PHE A 109 17.64 -7.62 -2.10
N GLU A 110 18.34 -8.76 -2.07
CA GLU A 110 18.99 -9.34 -3.25
C GLU A 110 18.06 -10.23 -4.08
N THR A 111 17.11 -10.92 -3.45
CA THR A 111 16.27 -11.92 -4.13
C THR A 111 14.79 -11.61 -3.93
N VAL A 112 14.00 -11.64 -5.01
CA VAL A 112 12.54 -11.70 -4.92
C VAL A 112 12.13 -13.10 -4.43
N GLU A 113 11.65 -13.20 -3.19
CA GLU A 113 11.22 -14.45 -2.57
C GLU A 113 9.88 -14.93 -3.15
N TRP A 114 8.93 -14.01 -3.35
CA TRP A 114 7.61 -14.31 -3.91
C TRP A 114 6.93 -13.05 -4.45
N ARG A 115 5.93 -13.26 -5.31
CA ARG A 115 5.09 -12.24 -5.96
C ARG A 115 3.61 -12.53 -5.69
N LEU A 116 2.89 -11.58 -5.12
CA LEU A 116 1.46 -11.67 -4.83
C LEU A 116 0.68 -10.76 -5.78
N GLY A 117 -0.23 -11.33 -6.56
CA GLY A 117 -1.00 -10.60 -7.57
C GLY A 117 -0.20 -10.31 -8.83
N GLY A 118 -0.88 -9.82 -9.87
CA GLY A 118 -0.26 -9.35 -11.09
C GLY A 118 0.46 -10.42 -11.93
N PRO A 119 1.32 -9.97 -12.86
CA PRO A 119 2.13 -10.84 -13.72
C PRO A 119 3.07 -11.75 -12.94
N ASP A 120 3.19 -13.01 -13.35
CA ASP A 120 4.08 -14.01 -12.72
C ASP A 120 3.86 -14.18 -11.21
N SER A 121 2.62 -14.00 -10.74
CA SER A 121 2.30 -14.22 -9.33
C SER A 121 2.69 -15.64 -8.92
N SER A 122 3.37 -15.73 -7.78
CA SER A 122 3.67 -16.99 -7.12
C SER A 122 2.42 -17.66 -6.55
N PHE A 123 1.35 -16.88 -6.29
CA PHE A 123 0.14 -17.35 -5.66
C PHE A 123 -1.03 -17.39 -6.64
N THR A 124 -1.82 -18.45 -6.57
CA THR A 124 -3.14 -18.50 -7.20
C THR A 124 -4.20 -17.95 -6.24
N PHE A 125 -5.28 -17.38 -6.79
CA PHE A 125 -6.45 -16.92 -6.04
C PHE A 125 -7.61 -17.88 -6.32
N PRO A 126 -7.91 -18.84 -5.43
CA PRO A 126 -8.97 -19.82 -5.68
C PRO A 126 -10.35 -19.18 -5.84
N ASP A 127 -10.59 -18.05 -5.18
CA ASP A 127 -11.69 -17.14 -5.49
C ASP A 127 -11.11 -15.91 -6.24
N PRO A 128 -11.46 -15.68 -7.52
CA PRO A 128 -11.03 -14.51 -8.25
C PRO A 128 -11.42 -13.17 -7.58
N ALA A 129 -12.49 -13.14 -6.78
CA ALA A 129 -12.93 -11.95 -6.07
C ALA A 129 -11.97 -11.53 -4.93
N ASP A 130 -10.99 -12.37 -4.57
CA ASP A 130 -9.95 -12.06 -3.60
C ASP A 130 -8.78 -11.28 -4.22
N GLN A 131 -8.74 -11.14 -5.55
CA GLN A 131 -7.73 -10.33 -6.22
C GLN A 131 -7.91 -8.83 -5.92
N PHE A 132 -6.79 -8.10 -5.99
CA PHE A 132 -6.72 -6.65 -5.80
C PHE A 132 -6.12 -5.96 -7.03
N TYR A 133 -6.38 -4.67 -7.17
CA TYR A 133 -5.90 -3.89 -8.31
C TYR A 133 -5.53 -2.46 -7.92
N GLY A 134 -4.39 -1.97 -8.40
CA GLY A 134 -3.88 -0.62 -8.15
C GLY A 134 -3.62 -0.32 -6.68
N GLN A 135 -3.28 -1.34 -5.90
CA GLN A 135 -3.23 -1.33 -4.43
C GLN A 135 -2.19 -0.39 -3.84
N HIS A 136 -2.42 0.02 -2.60
CA HIS A 136 -1.52 0.84 -1.79
C HIS A 136 -1.27 0.20 -0.41
N THR A 137 -0.16 0.61 0.21
CA THR A 137 0.16 0.35 1.62
C THR A 137 0.10 -1.13 2.03
N ALA A 138 0.66 -2.01 1.22
CA ALA A 138 0.82 -3.41 1.61
C ALA A 138 1.73 -3.55 2.85
N SER A 139 1.33 -4.39 3.79
CA SER A 139 2.05 -4.66 5.04
C SER A 139 1.86 -6.11 5.49
N GLU A 140 2.85 -6.66 6.19
CA GLU A 140 2.75 -7.99 6.82
C GLU A 140 2.26 -7.83 8.27
N LEU A 141 1.16 -8.47 8.62
CA LEU A 141 0.60 -8.45 9.96
C LEU A 141 1.34 -9.45 10.89
N PRO A 142 1.19 -9.33 12.22
CA PRO A 142 1.84 -10.25 13.17
C PRO A 142 1.50 -11.73 12.99
N ASN A 143 0.35 -12.05 12.39
CA ASN A 143 -0.06 -13.42 12.04
C ASN A 143 0.55 -13.93 10.71
N GLY A 144 1.28 -13.09 9.97
CA GLY A 144 1.86 -13.40 8.66
C GLY A 144 0.96 -13.06 7.47
N ASN A 145 -0.26 -12.58 7.71
CA ASN A 145 -1.18 -12.16 6.64
C ASN A 145 -0.73 -10.85 6.01
N ILE A 146 -1.14 -10.61 4.77
CA ILE A 146 -0.88 -9.37 4.06
C ILE A 146 -2.11 -8.47 4.15
N LEU A 147 -1.95 -7.26 4.71
CA LEU A 147 -2.97 -6.21 4.71
C LEU A 147 -2.58 -5.15 3.68
N LEU A 148 -3.54 -4.75 2.84
CA LEU A 148 -3.37 -3.69 1.84
C LEU A 148 -4.67 -2.89 1.66
N PHE A 149 -4.54 -1.73 1.03
CA PHE A 149 -5.68 -1.00 0.49
C PHE A 149 -5.81 -1.32 -1.00
N ASP A 150 -6.90 -1.97 -1.39
CA ASP A 150 -7.22 -2.33 -2.76
C ASP A 150 -8.03 -1.19 -3.39
N ASN A 151 -7.41 -0.40 -4.26
CA ASN A 151 -8.08 0.72 -4.92
C ASN A 151 -9.09 0.25 -5.96
N GLY A 152 -8.93 -0.95 -6.53
CA GLY A 152 -9.82 -1.55 -7.52
C GLY A 152 -9.77 -0.89 -8.90
N ASN A 153 -8.61 -0.35 -9.29
CA ASN A 153 -8.45 0.22 -10.63
C ASN A 153 -8.59 -0.87 -11.70
N PHE A 154 -9.39 -0.61 -12.74
CA PHE A 154 -9.58 -1.55 -13.87
C PHE A 154 -10.00 -2.97 -13.45
N ARG A 155 -10.64 -3.11 -12.29
CA ARG A 155 -11.23 -4.38 -11.87
C ARG A 155 -12.22 -4.88 -12.94
N PRO A 156 -12.14 -6.14 -13.39
CA PRO A 156 -13.01 -6.66 -14.46
C PRO A 156 -14.51 -6.56 -14.13
N GLU A 157 -14.89 -6.76 -12.86
CA GLU A 157 -16.27 -6.76 -12.40
C GLU A 157 -16.83 -5.35 -12.13
N GLY A 158 -16.00 -4.31 -12.29
CA GLY A 158 -16.34 -2.93 -11.99
C GLY A 158 -15.61 -2.37 -10.75
N PRO A 159 -15.40 -1.05 -10.68
CA PRO A 159 -14.55 -0.43 -9.67
C PRO A 159 -15.20 -0.41 -8.28
N TYR A 160 -14.48 -0.89 -7.28
CA TYR A 160 -14.74 -0.65 -5.87
C TYR A 160 -13.42 -0.66 -5.09
N SER A 161 -13.37 0.05 -3.96
CA SER A 161 -12.19 0.07 -3.10
C SER A 161 -12.48 -0.59 -1.76
N ARG A 162 -11.48 -1.21 -1.15
CA ARG A 162 -11.59 -1.89 0.14
C ARG A 162 -10.25 -1.94 0.87
N ALA A 163 -10.28 -2.07 2.19
CA ALA A 163 -9.15 -2.68 2.90
C ALA A 163 -9.28 -4.20 2.79
N LEU A 164 -8.18 -4.90 2.51
CA LEU A 164 -8.18 -6.33 2.23
C LEU A 164 -7.05 -7.00 3.02
N GLU A 165 -7.38 -8.06 3.75
CA GLU A 165 -6.42 -8.96 4.40
C GLU A 165 -6.41 -10.32 3.69
N LEU A 166 -5.23 -10.74 3.25
CA LEU A 166 -4.99 -12.00 2.57
C LEU A 166 -4.12 -12.92 3.44
N GLU A 167 -4.57 -14.15 3.64
CA GLU A 167 -3.74 -15.24 4.11
C GLU A 167 -3.00 -15.87 2.92
N LEU A 168 -1.70 -16.15 3.12
CA LEU A 168 -0.85 -16.81 2.12
C LEU A 168 -0.50 -18.21 2.60
N ASP A 169 -0.91 -19.23 1.85
CA ASP A 169 -0.50 -20.61 2.06
C ASP A 169 0.70 -20.93 1.15
N PHE A 170 1.89 -21.06 1.75
CA PHE A 170 3.14 -21.38 1.04
C PHE A 170 3.29 -22.86 0.68
N GLY A 171 2.46 -23.76 1.25
CA GLY A 171 2.43 -25.17 0.88
C GLY A 171 1.63 -25.41 -0.40
N THR A 172 0.50 -24.72 -0.55
CA THR A 172 -0.35 -24.81 -1.75
C THR A 172 -0.13 -23.67 -2.75
N MET A 173 0.63 -22.64 -2.38
CA MET A 173 0.82 -21.41 -3.15
C MET A 173 -0.53 -20.76 -3.51
N THR A 174 -1.38 -20.59 -2.49
CA THR A 174 -2.68 -19.92 -2.63
C THR A 174 -2.77 -18.67 -1.75
N ALA A 175 -3.46 -17.64 -2.24
CA ALA A 175 -3.84 -16.45 -1.49
C ALA A 175 -5.36 -16.43 -1.30
N ARG A 176 -5.83 -16.17 -0.07
CA ARG A 176 -7.24 -16.15 0.28
C ARG A 176 -7.59 -14.95 1.14
N LYS A 177 -8.72 -14.30 0.82
CA LYS A 177 -9.26 -13.25 1.69
C LYS A 177 -9.72 -13.87 3.00
N VAL A 178 -9.23 -13.32 4.10
CA VAL A 178 -9.67 -13.66 5.46
C VAL A 178 -10.42 -12.53 6.13
N TRP A 179 -10.26 -11.30 5.64
CA TRP A 179 -11.01 -10.14 6.09
C TRP A 179 -11.04 -9.05 5.01
N GLU A 180 -12.12 -8.27 4.99
CA GLU A 180 -12.16 -7.02 4.24
C GLU A 180 -13.01 -5.97 4.97
N TYR A 181 -12.72 -4.70 4.70
CA TYR A 181 -13.66 -3.60 4.94
C TYR A 181 -14.02 -2.94 3.62
N ARG A 182 -15.29 -3.12 3.22
CA ARG A 182 -15.94 -2.47 2.09
C ARG A 182 -17.26 -1.88 2.57
N PRO A 183 -17.42 -0.54 2.60
CA PRO A 183 -18.66 0.08 3.07
C PRO A 183 -19.85 -0.31 2.18
N GLN A 184 -21.03 -0.48 2.78
CA GLN A 184 -22.24 -0.93 2.07
C GLN A 184 -22.61 -0.02 0.88
N ALA A 185 -22.45 1.29 1.06
CA ALA A 185 -22.39 2.23 -0.05
C ALA A 185 -20.93 2.40 -0.44
N ASP A 186 -20.56 1.92 -1.63
CA ASP A 186 -19.17 1.90 -2.05
C ASP A 186 -18.54 3.30 -2.00
N VAL A 187 -17.40 3.37 -1.32
CA VAL A 187 -16.52 4.54 -1.30
C VAL A 187 -15.36 4.22 -2.22
N TYR A 188 -15.49 4.59 -3.49
CA TYR A 188 -14.41 4.39 -4.46
C TYR A 188 -13.31 5.43 -4.28
N ALA A 189 -12.07 4.99 -4.07
CA ALA A 189 -10.88 5.82 -4.01
C ALA A 189 -9.80 5.27 -4.94
N HIS A 190 -9.67 5.88 -6.11
CA HIS A 190 -8.90 5.32 -7.22
C HIS A 190 -7.39 5.55 -7.12
N ARG A 191 -6.92 6.40 -6.18
CA ARG A 191 -5.50 6.68 -5.91
C ARG A 191 -5.26 6.89 -4.41
N LEU A 192 -3.98 6.91 -4.05
CA LEU A 192 -3.53 7.15 -2.68
C LEU A 192 -4.13 6.10 -1.75
N SER A 193 -4.55 6.49 -0.54
CA SER A 193 -5.27 5.64 0.40
C SER A 193 -4.34 4.77 1.25
N SER A 194 -4.86 4.28 2.37
CA SER A 194 -4.10 3.43 3.28
C SER A 194 -4.98 2.51 4.11
N ALA A 195 -4.44 1.35 4.51
CA ALA A 195 -5.03 0.46 5.50
C ALA A 195 -3.97 0.08 6.55
N THR A 196 -4.27 0.30 7.83
CA THR A 196 -3.34 0.04 8.94
C THR A 196 -4.06 -0.67 10.08
N ARG A 197 -3.63 -1.89 10.42
CA ARG A 197 -4.14 -2.62 11.59
C ARG A 197 -3.72 -1.90 12.88
N LEU A 198 -4.68 -1.69 13.78
CA LEU A 198 -4.51 -1.04 15.07
C LEU A 198 -4.29 -2.07 16.19
N PRO A 199 -3.66 -1.69 17.33
CA PRO A 199 -3.41 -2.61 18.44
C PRO A 199 -4.66 -3.23 19.06
N ASN A 200 -5.81 -2.56 18.98
CA ASN A 200 -7.11 -3.05 19.47
C ASN A 200 -7.77 -4.08 18.51
N GLY A 201 -7.13 -4.41 17.39
CA GLY A 201 -7.65 -5.31 16.37
C GLY A 201 -8.47 -4.64 15.26
N ASN A 202 -8.88 -3.38 15.44
CA ASN A 202 -9.54 -2.61 14.39
C ASN A 202 -8.54 -2.22 13.29
N THR A 203 -9.02 -1.72 12.15
CA THR A 203 -8.19 -1.26 11.04
C THR A 203 -8.53 0.19 10.71
N LEU A 204 -7.54 1.08 10.73
CA LEU A 204 -7.69 2.43 10.20
C LEU A 204 -7.61 2.38 8.67
N VAL A 205 -8.70 2.74 8.02
CA VAL A 205 -8.86 2.74 6.55
C VAL A 205 -9.04 4.18 6.08
N ASN A 206 -8.21 4.62 5.16
CA ASN A 206 -8.28 5.95 4.55
C ASN A 206 -8.58 5.81 3.07
N PHE A 207 -9.78 6.19 2.64
CA PHE A 207 -10.18 6.35 1.25
C PHE A 207 -9.75 7.74 0.77
N GLY A 208 -8.54 7.83 0.22
CA GLY A 208 -7.76 9.06 0.14
C GLY A 208 -8.04 9.98 -1.04
N PHE A 209 -8.38 9.42 -2.20
CA PHE A 209 -8.65 10.18 -3.43
C PHE A 209 -9.89 9.64 -4.14
N ARG A 210 -11.04 10.29 -3.92
CA ARG A 210 -12.33 9.83 -4.45
C ARG A 210 -12.73 10.45 -5.79
N GLY A 211 -12.10 11.58 -6.15
CA GLY A 211 -12.17 12.17 -7.47
C GLY A 211 -11.77 13.65 -7.46
N ASP A 212 -11.89 14.31 -8.60
CA ASP A 212 -11.27 15.63 -8.83
C ASP A 212 -12.11 16.81 -8.32
N GLY A 213 -13.37 16.56 -7.94
CA GLY A 213 -14.29 17.59 -7.47
C GLY A 213 -14.22 17.88 -5.96
N PRO A 214 -14.64 19.07 -5.51
CA PRO A 214 -14.69 19.43 -4.08
C PRO A 214 -15.72 18.61 -3.29
N ASP A 215 -16.69 17.98 -3.96
CA ASP A 215 -17.75 17.19 -3.33
C ASP A 215 -17.34 15.75 -3.00
N GLN A 216 -16.09 15.38 -3.28
CA GLN A 216 -15.52 14.04 -3.10
C GLN A 216 -14.36 14.03 -2.08
N PRO A 217 -14.59 14.51 -0.83
CA PRO A 217 -13.56 14.53 0.21
C PRO A 217 -13.14 13.10 0.59
N PRO A 218 -11.93 12.90 1.12
CA PRO A 218 -11.51 11.59 1.60
C PRO A 218 -12.43 11.14 2.74
N VAL A 219 -12.45 9.83 2.94
CA VAL A 219 -13.23 9.19 4.03
C VAL A 219 -12.26 8.36 4.85
N ILE A 220 -12.21 8.61 6.15
CA ILE A 220 -11.33 7.89 7.08
C ILE A 220 -12.24 7.12 8.03
N VAL A 221 -11.99 5.83 8.18
CA VAL A 221 -12.80 4.91 8.99
C VAL A 221 -11.89 4.12 9.92
N GLU A 222 -12.28 3.95 11.18
CA GLU A 222 -11.79 2.81 11.97
C GLU A 222 -12.77 1.66 11.79
N ALA A 223 -12.37 0.62 11.09
CA ALA A 223 -13.17 -0.57 10.81
C ALA A 223 -12.92 -1.65 11.85
N ARG A 224 -13.99 -2.25 12.38
CA ARG A 224 -13.93 -3.36 13.33
C ARG A 224 -13.64 -4.70 12.61
N PRO A 225 -13.15 -5.72 13.33
CA PRO A 225 -12.98 -7.08 12.80
C PRO A 225 -14.25 -7.68 12.20
N ASP A 226 -15.43 -7.28 12.67
CA ASP A 226 -16.73 -7.75 12.15
C ASP A 226 -17.15 -7.07 10.84
N GLY A 227 -16.33 -6.17 10.28
CA GLY A 227 -16.62 -5.44 9.05
C GLY A 227 -17.45 -4.17 9.24
N THR A 228 -17.81 -3.80 10.47
CA THR A 228 -18.57 -2.56 10.77
C THR A 228 -17.66 -1.36 11.02
N ALA A 229 -18.15 -0.15 10.78
CA ALA A 229 -17.42 1.07 11.15
C ALA A 229 -17.55 1.36 12.65
N ALA A 230 -16.42 1.58 13.33
CA ALA A 230 -16.37 2.11 14.69
C ALA A 230 -16.63 3.61 14.73
N TRP A 231 -16.00 4.33 13.83
CA TRP A 231 -16.27 5.73 13.54
C TRP A 231 -15.86 6.05 12.11
N GLU A 232 -16.38 7.15 11.59
CA GLU A 232 -16.05 7.70 10.28
C GLU A 232 -15.77 9.20 10.41
N LEU A 233 -14.75 9.67 9.69
CA LEU A 233 -14.39 11.08 9.55
C LEU A 233 -14.31 11.43 8.06
N THR A 234 -15.04 12.46 7.66
CA THR A 234 -14.99 13.01 6.31
C THR A 234 -14.54 14.48 6.37
N PRO A 235 -13.24 14.79 6.24
CA PRO A 235 -12.75 16.16 6.32
C PRO A 235 -13.18 16.96 5.07
N ARG A 236 -14.08 17.91 5.29
CA ARG A 236 -14.64 18.78 4.25
C ARG A 236 -14.18 20.21 4.44
N LEU A 237 -13.72 20.82 3.35
CA LEU A 237 -13.50 22.26 3.25
C LEU A 237 -14.40 22.78 2.13
N PRO A 238 -15.37 23.68 2.41
CA PRO A 238 -16.29 24.17 1.39
C PRO A 238 -15.55 24.76 0.18
N GLY A 239 -15.90 24.29 -1.02
CA GLY A 239 -15.32 24.77 -2.29
C GLY A 239 -13.86 24.37 -2.52
N VAL A 240 -13.24 23.58 -1.64
CA VAL A 240 -11.85 23.16 -1.76
C VAL A 240 -11.78 21.65 -1.94
N ARG A 241 -11.07 21.20 -2.98
CA ARG A 241 -10.73 19.79 -3.14
C ARG A 241 -9.81 19.35 -2.00
N THR A 242 -10.27 18.42 -1.19
CA THR A 242 -9.46 17.75 -0.17
C THR A 242 -9.06 16.37 -0.66
N VAL A 243 -7.80 16.01 -0.45
CA VAL A 243 -7.26 14.68 -0.69
C VAL A 243 -6.45 14.25 0.53
N SER A 244 -6.40 12.97 0.81
CA SER A 244 -5.60 12.41 1.91
C SER A 244 -4.66 11.36 1.34
N TYR A 245 -3.35 11.61 1.41
CA TYR A 245 -2.36 10.66 0.91
C TYR A 245 -2.41 9.36 1.72
N ARG A 246 -2.24 9.48 3.04
CA ARG A 246 -2.34 8.39 4.03
C ARG A 246 -2.88 8.95 5.34
N ALA A 247 -3.47 8.08 6.16
CA ALA A 247 -3.80 8.38 7.55
C ALA A 247 -3.02 7.44 8.48
N TYR A 248 -2.47 8.00 9.56
CA TYR A 248 -1.74 7.24 10.56
C TYR A 248 -2.42 7.40 11.93
N PRO A 249 -2.58 6.33 12.70
CA PRO A 249 -2.99 6.45 14.09
C PRO A 249 -1.86 7.11 14.86
N TRP A 250 -2.19 8.13 15.64
CA TRP A 250 -1.25 8.74 16.56
C TRP A 250 -1.68 8.39 17.99
N PRO A 251 -0.82 7.75 18.80
CA PRO A 251 -1.24 7.20 20.09
C PRO A 251 -1.60 8.29 21.10
N THR A 252 -1.01 9.48 20.96
CA THR A 252 -1.19 10.58 21.90
C THR A 252 -0.79 11.91 21.28
N LEU A 253 -1.62 12.95 21.41
CA LEU A 253 -1.32 14.27 20.86
C LEU A 253 -0.23 15.03 21.66
N GLY A 254 -0.07 14.74 22.96
CA GLY A 254 0.84 15.46 23.87
C GLY A 254 1.80 14.59 24.67
N GLY A 255 1.97 13.31 24.32
CA GLY A 255 2.73 12.34 25.12
C GLY A 255 1.97 11.80 26.34
N GLU A 256 0.64 11.97 26.39
CA GLU A 256 -0.20 11.36 27.41
C GLU A 256 -0.09 9.83 27.39
N LEU A 257 0.05 9.25 28.57
CA LEU A 257 0.06 7.81 28.76
C LEU A 257 -1.31 7.38 29.32
N GLN A 258 -1.92 6.37 28.72
CA GLN A 258 -3.06 5.69 29.31
C GLN A 258 -2.60 5.03 30.62
N VAL A 259 -3.09 5.53 31.75
CA VAL A 259 -2.87 4.91 33.06
C VAL A 259 -4.00 3.92 33.29
N GLU A 260 -3.70 2.63 33.21
CA GLU A 260 -4.64 1.58 33.62
C GLU A 260 -5.02 1.80 35.09
N PRO A 261 -6.31 1.69 35.46
CA PRO A 261 -6.74 1.84 36.85
C PRO A 261 -6.37 0.59 37.66
N THR A 262 -5.07 0.32 37.81
CA THR A 262 -4.56 -0.60 38.82
C THR A 262 -4.21 0.19 40.06
N GLY A 263 -5.10 0.21 41.06
CA GLY A 263 -4.70 0.50 42.44
C GLY A 263 -5.47 1.56 43.24
N LEU A 264 -6.68 1.98 42.87
CA LEU A 264 -7.55 2.75 43.79
C LEU A 264 -8.43 1.85 44.67
N THR A 265 -7.83 0.82 45.27
CA THR A 265 -8.37 0.12 46.44
C THR A 265 -7.42 0.37 47.59
N GLY A 266 -7.45 1.57 48.18
CA GLY A 266 -6.50 1.90 49.24
C GLY A 266 -6.52 3.33 49.78
N LEU A 267 -7.57 4.12 49.56
CA LEU A 267 -7.79 5.33 50.34
C LEU A 267 -9.12 5.19 51.06
N ALA A 268 -9.06 4.48 52.19
CA ALA A 268 -10.09 4.57 53.21
C ALA A 268 -10.26 6.05 53.57
N ALA A 269 -11.51 6.51 53.54
CA ALA A 269 -11.88 7.81 54.04
C ALA A 269 -11.43 7.92 55.51
N VAL A 270 -10.41 8.72 55.77
CA VAL A 270 -10.16 9.23 57.13
C VAL A 270 -11.14 10.39 57.33
N GLY A 271 -12.36 10.04 57.72
CA GLY A 271 -13.23 10.97 58.43
C GLY A 271 -12.68 11.18 59.84
N GLY A 272 -12.63 12.43 60.29
CA GLY A 272 -12.18 12.73 61.65
C GLY A 272 -12.17 14.22 61.99
N ARG A 273 -13.37 14.72 62.31
CA ARG A 273 -13.77 15.89 63.14
C ARG A 273 -13.11 17.25 62.90
#